data_AF-A0AAN1MMN3-F1
#
_entry.id   AF-A0AAN1MMN3-F1
#
_cell.length_a   1.000
_cell.length_b   1.000
_cell.length_c   1.000
_cell.angle_alpha   90.00
_cell.angle_beta   90.00
_cell.angle_gamma   90.00
#
_symmetry.space_group_name_H-M   'P 1'
#
loop_
_entity.id
_entity.type
_entity.pdbx_description
1 polymer ?
#
loop_
_entity_poly.entity_id
_entity_poly.type
_entity_poly.pdbx_seq_one_letter_code
_entity_poly.pdbx_strand_id
1 'polypeptide(L)'
;MKAGFYSMALRRVASVSFIMCALAVDATGVVQAAGMQHGINANAAQSGDVLDLYKGEVRMLDVPGTIKRIAIGNGKLVTANVVDRRVMLLAESAGITSLVVWNERGVVLQTTVRVAKGDVGMSAAQLRNVLASVPGVRVQEVGPNIVLSGSVHRDKAAAVKAAIADMTNVIDTTTIDEGDALKKTLHFKVQIMEVTRTGQKDIGIAWDSQFAGPQVSGQGFIGSGATSGANFFLAGIASTITSRINFAINNGDAYILAAPELSTKSGGIASFLAGGEVPIPKAGALGTTDVEYKPYGIRLNIKPVVDANDIISATVQTEISQLDPSVSYGGFPGFLTRSASSDISLRAGETIAISGLVSADALNASSGMPYLARLPIIGQLFRSDSFRAKNSDLVIFVTPLISDPSSETNAALLARAHEGARRYADQYGARSPLAPPVIPVAPVSTDPAALQNTPLYPVH
;
A
#
# COMPACT_ATOMS: atom_id res chain seq x y z
N MET A 1 8.45 47.03 41.48
CA MET A 1 9.67 47.54 40.79
C MET A 1 9.69 46.95 39.38
N LYS A 2 9.61 47.82 38.36
CA LYS A 2 9.93 47.68 36.90
C LYS A 2 9.47 46.38 36.20
N ALA A 3 8.41 46.32 35.37
CA ALA A 3 8.02 47.07 34.15
C ALA A 3 8.91 46.83 32.92
N GLY A 4 8.30 46.33 31.82
CA GLY A 4 8.91 46.16 30.51
C GLY A 4 7.95 45.63 29.44
N PHE A 5 7.02 46.48 29.00
CA PHE A 5 6.21 46.36 27.78
C PHE A 5 7.09 46.45 26.52
N TYR A 6 6.70 45.85 25.39
CA TYR A 6 6.71 46.54 24.08
C TYR A 6 5.74 45.90 23.08
N SER A 7 5.03 46.76 22.36
CA SER A 7 3.99 46.51 21.36
C SER A 7 4.41 47.04 19.99
N MET A 8 3.54 46.83 18.97
CA MET A 8 3.49 47.52 17.65
C MET A 8 4.53 47.10 16.60
N ALA A 9 4.29 47.12 15.28
CA ALA A 9 3.13 47.47 14.46
C ALA A 9 3.36 47.02 13.00
N LEU A 10 2.23 46.89 12.30
CA LEU A 10 1.94 46.79 10.87
C LEU A 10 2.72 47.75 9.95
N ARG A 11 3.07 47.33 8.71
CA ARG A 11 3.07 48.24 7.54
C ARG A 11 3.04 47.52 6.17
N ARG A 12 2.05 47.92 5.36
CA ARG A 12 1.88 47.68 3.91
C ARG A 12 2.84 48.57 3.10
N VAL A 13 3.26 48.13 1.90
CA VAL A 13 3.69 49.01 0.80
C VAL A 13 3.14 48.49 -0.52
N ALA A 14 2.60 49.42 -1.31
CA ALA A 14 2.01 49.24 -2.62
C ALA A 14 2.83 50.01 -3.70
N SER A 15 2.75 49.51 -4.93
CA SER A 15 2.72 50.22 -6.23
C SER A 15 3.78 51.26 -6.61
N VAL A 16 4.45 51.05 -7.75
CA VAL A 16 4.92 52.12 -8.65
C VAL A 16 4.69 51.72 -10.12
N SER A 17 3.82 52.47 -10.79
CA SER A 17 3.63 52.53 -12.25
C SER A 17 4.67 53.46 -12.88
N PHE A 18 5.07 53.18 -14.13
CA PHE A 18 5.79 54.13 -14.98
C PHE A 18 5.04 54.31 -16.32
N ILE A 19 4.69 55.57 -16.60
CA ILE A 19 4.10 56.11 -17.83
C ILE A 19 5.14 57.07 -18.42
N MET A 20 5.37 57.03 -19.74
CA MET A 20 5.82 58.13 -20.62
C MET A 20 6.29 57.53 -21.95
N CYS A 21 6.15 58.12 -23.15
CA CYS A 21 5.43 59.29 -23.65
C CYS A 21 5.53 59.21 -25.19
N ALA A 22 4.53 59.72 -25.90
CA ALA A 22 4.44 59.77 -27.36
C ALA A 22 5.23 60.95 -27.95
N LEU A 23 5.62 60.84 -29.22
CA LEU A 23 5.93 61.98 -30.11
C LEU A 23 5.53 61.63 -31.55
N ALA A 24 4.62 62.45 -32.10
CA ALA A 24 4.25 62.56 -33.51
C ALA A 24 4.92 63.81 -34.12
N VAL A 25 4.58 64.15 -35.39
CA VAL A 25 4.96 65.33 -36.25
C VAL A 25 5.93 64.90 -37.39
N ASP A 26 5.76 65.21 -38.69
CA ASP A 26 4.77 65.96 -39.48
C ASP A 26 4.80 65.55 -40.97
N ALA A 27 3.79 66.01 -41.72
CA ALA A 27 3.56 65.79 -43.15
C ALA A 27 4.44 66.64 -44.09
N THR A 28 4.60 66.20 -45.35
CA THR A 28 4.36 67.01 -46.58
C THR A 28 4.53 66.15 -47.83
N GLY A 29 3.61 66.33 -48.78
CA GLY A 29 3.56 65.62 -50.05
C GLY A 29 4.31 66.35 -51.18
N VAL A 30 4.74 65.57 -52.16
CA VAL A 30 5.10 66.05 -53.51
C VAL A 30 4.42 65.14 -54.52
N VAL A 31 3.65 65.78 -55.41
CA VAL A 31 2.99 65.19 -56.58
C VAL A 31 4.03 65.06 -57.70
N GLN A 32 4.10 63.90 -58.35
CA GLN A 32 4.55 63.83 -59.75
C GLN A 32 3.82 62.70 -60.48
N ALA A 33 3.26 63.07 -61.64
CA ALA A 33 2.44 62.23 -62.48
C ALA A 33 3.23 61.56 -63.61
N ALA A 34 2.64 60.47 -64.10
CA ALA A 34 2.70 59.90 -65.44
C ALA A 34 4.02 59.26 -65.92
N GLY A 35 3.98 57.93 -65.97
CA GLY A 35 4.73 57.09 -66.90
C GLY A 35 3.99 55.76 -67.08
N MET A 36 3.15 55.67 -68.12
CA MET A 36 2.61 54.39 -68.59
C MET A 36 3.74 53.57 -69.20
N GLN A 37 3.98 52.36 -68.70
CA GLN A 37 4.54 51.28 -69.52
C GLN A 37 4.04 49.91 -69.04
N HIS A 38 3.53 49.19 -70.02
CA HIS A 38 2.91 47.87 -69.96
C HIS A 38 3.76 46.83 -69.22
N GLY A 39 3.17 46.17 -68.22
CA GLY A 39 3.65 44.92 -67.66
C GLY A 39 2.45 44.02 -67.38
N ILE A 40 2.31 42.96 -68.16
CA ILE A 40 1.26 41.95 -68.02
C ILE A 40 1.52 41.20 -66.70
N ASN A 41 0.78 41.53 -65.64
CA ASN A 41 0.73 40.75 -64.42
C ASN A 41 -0.61 40.01 -64.35
N ALA A 42 -0.67 38.83 -64.97
CA ALA A 42 -1.70 37.84 -64.70
C ALA A 42 -1.25 36.97 -63.52
N ASN A 43 -1.31 37.51 -62.31
CA ASN A 43 -1.23 36.72 -61.09
C ASN A 43 -2.64 36.20 -60.75
N ALA A 44 -2.91 34.97 -61.16
CA ALA A 44 -4.00 34.17 -60.62
C ALA A 44 -3.67 33.79 -59.16
N ALA A 45 -4.67 33.90 -58.29
CA ALA A 45 -4.61 33.68 -56.86
C ALA A 45 -3.97 32.34 -56.46
N GLN A 46 -2.88 32.40 -55.69
CA GLN A 46 -2.36 31.24 -54.95
C GLN A 46 -2.96 31.21 -53.55
N SER A 47 -4.02 30.41 -53.38
CA SER A 47 -4.45 29.97 -52.05
C SER A 47 -3.54 28.82 -51.61
N GLY A 48 -2.50 29.12 -50.84
CA GLY A 48 -1.57 28.14 -50.25
C GLY A 48 -2.16 27.32 -49.11
N ASP A 49 -3.48 27.11 -49.08
CA ASP A 49 -4.16 26.41 -48.01
C ASP A 49 -3.95 24.90 -48.17
N VAL A 50 -3.51 24.22 -47.10
CA VAL A 50 -3.25 22.78 -47.11
C VAL A 50 -4.56 22.04 -46.87
N LEU A 51 -4.95 21.17 -47.79
CA LEU A 51 -6.16 20.38 -47.66
C LEU A 51 -5.88 19.13 -46.83
N ASP A 52 -6.35 19.12 -45.59
CA ASP A 52 -6.29 17.95 -44.73
C ASP A 52 -7.43 16.97 -45.03
N LEU A 53 -7.06 15.70 -45.19
CA LEU A 53 -7.95 14.55 -45.36
C LEU A 53 -7.51 13.42 -44.44
N TYR A 54 -8.43 12.53 -44.09
CA TYR A 54 -8.12 11.29 -43.37
C TYR A 54 -8.27 10.07 -44.29
N LYS A 55 -7.51 9.01 -44.04
CA LYS A 55 -7.63 7.76 -44.79
C LYS A 55 -9.10 7.26 -44.79
N GLY A 56 -9.68 7.08 -45.97
CA GLY A 56 -11.07 6.68 -46.18
C GLY A 56 -12.06 7.84 -46.28
N GLU A 57 -11.63 9.08 -46.04
CA GLU A 57 -12.47 10.27 -46.15
C GLU A 57 -12.76 10.61 -47.63
N VAL A 58 -14.03 10.96 -47.90
CA VAL A 58 -14.47 11.51 -49.17
C VAL A 58 -14.77 12.99 -48.99
N ARG A 59 -14.11 13.84 -49.78
CA ARG A 59 -14.34 15.29 -49.75
C ARG A 59 -14.73 15.83 -51.11
N MET A 60 -15.82 16.58 -51.14
CA MET A 60 -16.28 17.28 -52.34
C MET A 60 -15.72 18.70 -52.33
N LEU A 61 -15.06 19.09 -53.41
CA LEU A 61 -14.55 20.44 -53.63
C LEU A 61 -15.35 21.13 -54.73
N ASP A 62 -15.90 22.29 -54.40
CA ASP A 62 -16.55 23.17 -55.35
C ASP A 62 -15.49 23.95 -56.13
N VAL A 63 -15.48 23.80 -57.45
CA VAL A 63 -14.52 24.48 -58.33
C VAL A 63 -15.30 25.33 -59.34
N PRO A 64 -14.95 26.62 -59.54
CA PRO A 64 -15.68 27.49 -60.43
C PRO A 64 -15.49 27.13 -61.91
N GLY A 65 -16.60 27.01 -62.64
CA GLY A 65 -16.63 26.72 -64.08
C GLY A 65 -16.56 25.24 -64.43
N THR A 66 -16.49 24.93 -65.72
CA THR A 66 -16.40 23.54 -66.21
C THR A 66 -14.99 23.00 -65.99
N ILE A 67 -14.85 21.92 -65.22
CA ILE A 67 -13.57 21.26 -64.97
C ILE A 67 -13.08 20.60 -66.28
N LYS A 68 -11.88 20.97 -66.72
CA LYS A 68 -11.25 20.42 -67.93
C LYS A 68 -10.22 19.35 -67.61
N ARG A 69 -9.45 19.54 -66.53
CA ARG A 69 -8.37 18.62 -66.15
C ARG A 69 -8.14 18.63 -64.65
N ILE A 70 -7.76 17.48 -64.11
CA ILE A 70 -7.28 17.31 -62.74
C ILE A 70 -5.93 16.60 -62.81
N ALA A 71 -4.97 17.02 -62.01
CA ALA A 71 -3.70 16.34 -61.80
C ALA A 71 -3.46 16.14 -60.30
N ILE A 72 -3.07 14.93 -59.94
CA ILE A 72 -2.68 14.55 -58.59
C ILE A 72 -1.24 14.06 -58.66
N GLY A 73 -0.38 14.51 -57.73
CA GLY A 73 1.01 14.10 -57.71
C GLY A 73 1.18 12.59 -57.49
N ASN A 74 0.43 12.01 -56.55
CA ASN A 74 0.46 10.59 -56.21
C ASN A 74 -0.97 10.04 -56.04
N GLY A 75 -1.47 9.39 -57.09
CA GLY A 75 -2.80 8.77 -57.12
C GLY A 75 -3.02 7.62 -56.15
N LYS A 76 -1.95 7.05 -55.55
CA LYS A 76 -2.09 6.01 -54.50
C LYS A 76 -2.48 6.59 -53.15
N LEU A 77 -2.23 7.89 -52.94
CA LEU A 77 -2.56 8.58 -51.69
C LEU A 77 -3.98 9.15 -51.77
N VAL A 78 -4.35 9.75 -52.90
CA VAL A 78 -5.64 10.40 -53.13
C VAL A 78 -6.08 10.15 -54.57
N THR A 79 -7.33 9.74 -54.74
CA THR A 79 -7.98 9.64 -56.04
C THR A 79 -8.97 10.80 -56.21
N ALA A 80 -9.03 11.40 -57.41
CA ALA A 80 -9.95 12.50 -57.71
C ALA A 80 -10.83 12.16 -58.91
N ASN A 81 -12.13 12.33 -58.77
CA ASN A 81 -13.12 12.15 -59.83
C ASN A 81 -14.03 13.37 -59.92
N VAL A 82 -14.63 13.61 -61.08
CA VAL A 82 -15.60 14.71 -61.25
C VAL A 82 -17.02 14.16 -61.08
N VAL A 83 -17.78 14.73 -60.15
CA VAL A 83 -19.17 14.38 -59.88
C VAL A 83 -19.98 15.68 -59.77
N ASP A 84 -20.99 15.86 -60.63
CA ASP A 84 -21.87 17.05 -60.64
C ASP A 84 -21.12 18.40 -60.68
N ARG A 85 -20.11 18.53 -61.56
CA ARG A 85 -19.22 19.71 -61.68
C ARG A 85 -18.35 20.00 -60.43
N ARG A 86 -18.30 19.08 -59.48
CA ARG A 86 -17.43 19.15 -58.28
C ARG A 86 -16.33 18.12 -58.38
N VAL A 87 -15.22 18.38 -57.70
CA VAL A 87 -14.12 17.41 -57.57
C VAL A 87 -14.34 16.58 -56.31
N MET A 88 -14.64 15.30 -56.48
CA MET A 88 -14.68 14.31 -55.41
C MET A 88 -13.27 13.78 -55.18
N LEU A 89 -12.73 13.97 -53.98
CA LEU A 89 -11.47 13.40 -53.53
C LEU A 89 -11.75 12.22 -52.59
N LEU A 90 -11.07 11.11 -52.81
CA LEU A 90 -11.03 9.96 -51.90
C LEU A 90 -9.59 9.79 -51.40
N ALA A 91 -9.40 9.86 -50.09
CA ALA A 91 -8.10 9.61 -49.47
C ALA A 91 -7.89 8.10 -49.25
N GLU A 92 -6.91 7.51 -49.93
CA GLU A 92 -6.66 6.05 -49.89
C GLU A 92 -5.56 5.67 -48.92
N SER A 93 -4.50 6.49 -48.80
CA SER A 93 -3.37 6.20 -47.91
C SER A 93 -2.68 7.47 -47.40
N ALA A 94 -2.06 7.35 -46.22
CA ALA A 94 -1.45 8.48 -45.53
C ALA A 94 -0.18 8.98 -46.24
N GLY A 95 -0.04 10.29 -46.37
CA GLY A 95 1.07 10.93 -47.06
C GLY A 95 0.74 12.36 -47.48
N ILE A 96 1.64 12.98 -48.25
CA ILE A 96 1.46 14.33 -48.77
C ILE A 96 1.50 14.26 -50.30
N THR A 97 0.55 14.90 -50.97
CA THR A 97 0.51 15.00 -52.43
C THR A 97 0.05 16.39 -52.87
N SER A 98 0.27 16.74 -54.13
CA SER A 98 -0.23 17.98 -54.71
C SER A 98 -1.48 17.71 -55.56
N LEU A 99 -2.43 18.63 -55.52
CA LEU A 99 -3.63 18.63 -56.36
C LEU A 99 -3.65 19.91 -57.18
N VAL A 100 -3.81 19.75 -58.50
CA VAL A 100 -3.99 20.86 -59.42
C VAL A 100 -5.23 20.62 -60.27
N VAL A 101 -6.12 21.62 -60.34
CA VAL A 101 -7.36 21.57 -61.11
C VAL A 101 -7.36 22.71 -62.12
N TRP A 102 -7.75 22.41 -63.35
CA TRP A 102 -7.90 23.38 -64.44
C TRP A 102 -9.35 23.46 -64.89
N ASN A 103 -9.79 24.68 -65.20
CA ASN A 103 -11.04 24.95 -65.90
C ASN A 103 -10.76 25.57 -67.29
N GLU A 104 -11.80 26.07 -67.94
CA GLU A 104 -11.74 26.76 -69.24
C GLU A 104 -10.84 28.01 -69.27
N ARG A 105 -10.54 28.62 -68.12
CA ARG A 105 -9.74 29.85 -67.98
C ARG A 105 -8.30 29.61 -67.50
N GLY A 106 -7.92 28.36 -67.20
CA GLY A 106 -6.58 28.02 -66.71
C GLY A 106 -6.59 27.24 -65.39
N VAL A 107 -5.50 27.31 -64.62
CA VAL A 107 -5.41 26.71 -63.28
C VAL A 107 -6.37 27.44 -62.35
N VAL A 108 -7.25 26.70 -61.68
CA VAL A 108 -8.24 27.25 -60.74
C VAL A 108 -8.02 26.85 -59.31
N LEU A 109 -7.34 25.72 -59.07
CA LEU A 109 -6.99 25.28 -57.74
C LEU A 109 -5.63 24.61 -57.80
N GLN A 110 -4.72 25.03 -56.93
CA GLN A 110 -3.45 24.37 -56.71
C GLN A 110 -3.22 24.33 -55.21
N THR A 111 -3.27 23.14 -54.61
CA THR A 111 -3.16 22.93 -53.16
C THR A 111 -2.33 21.69 -52.85
N THR A 112 -1.76 21.65 -51.65
CA THR A 112 -1.14 20.45 -51.08
C THR A 112 -2.18 19.71 -50.28
N VAL A 113 -2.40 18.43 -50.60
CA VAL A 113 -3.29 17.53 -49.86
C VAL A 113 -2.46 16.70 -48.90
N ARG A 114 -2.78 16.77 -47.60
CA ARG A 114 -2.16 15.95 -46.56
C ARG A 114 -3.17 14.93 -46.07
N VAL A 115 -2.85 13.66 -46.25
CA VAL A 115 -3.67 12.54 -45.77
C VAL A 115 -3.09 12.02 -44.47
N ALA A 116 -3.79 12.19 -43.36
CA ALA A 116 -3.45 11.60 -42.07
C ALA A 116 -4.03 10.19 -41.93
N LYS A 117 -3.40 9.36 -41.07
CA LYS A 117 -3.84 7.97 -40.84
C LYS A 117 -5.22 7.86 -40.18
N GLY A 118 -5.66 8.90 -39.47
CA GLY A 118 -6.96 9.00 -38.82
C GLY A 118 -7.17 10.39 -38.22
N ASP A 119 -8.41 10.70 -37.85
CA ASP A 119 -8.79 11.98 -37.25
C ASP A 119 -8.42 11.99 -35.75
N VAL A 120 -7.30 12.64 -35.46
CA VAL A 120 -6.79 12.80 -34.09
C VAL A 120 -7.79 13.56 -33.22
N GLY A 121 -8.51 14.53 -33.79
CA GLY A 121 -9.51 15.33 -33.09
C GLY A 121 -10.75 14.52 -32.71
N MET A 122 -11.28 13.72 -33.64
CA MET A 122 -12.40 12.80 -33.34
C MET A 122 -11.99 11.72 -32.33
N SER A 123 -10.82 11.12 -32.51
CA SER A 123 -10.29 10.12 -31.58
C SER A 123 -10.07 10.72 -30.17
N ALA A 124 -9.55 11.94 -30.08
CA ALA A 124 -9.39 12.65 -28.81
C ALA A 124 -10.74 13.00 -28.16
N ALA A 125 -11.74 13.42 -28.95
CA ALA A 125 -13.09 13.69 -28.47
C ALA A 125 -13.77 12.43 -27.92
N GLN A 126 -13.65 11.29 -28.61
CA GLN A 126 -14.14 10.00 -28.14
C GLN A 126 -13.45 9.59 -26.84
N LEU A 127 -12.13 9.74 -26.76
CA LEU A 127 -11.37 9.39 -25.56
C LEU A 127 -11.72 10.28 -24.36
N ARG A 128 -11.95 11.59 -24.58
CA ARG A 128 -12.46 12.51 -23.55
C ARG A 128 -13.81 12.04 -23.01
N ASN A 129 -14.70 11.55 -23.87
CA ASN A 129 -16.01 11.06 -23.44
C ASN A 129 -15.90 9.76 -22.63
N VAL A 130 -15.08 8.80 -23.07
CA VAL A 130 -14.86 7.53 -22.34
C VAL A 130 -14.22 7.79 -20.98
N LEU A 131 -13.23 8.69 -20.92
CA LEU A 131 -12.49 9.01 -19.71
C LEU A 131 -13.13 10.10 -18.85
N ALA A 132 -14.34 10.58 -19.20
CA ALA A 132 -15.04 11.61 -18.43
C ALA A 132 -15.31 11.20 -16.96
N SER A 133 -15.42 9.89 -16.70
CA SER A 133 -15.61 9.32 -15.36
C SER A 133 -14.32 9.14 -14.55
N VAL A 134 -13.15 9.39 -15.17
CA VAL A 134 -11.84 9.25 -14.52
C VAL A 134 -11.31 10.64 -14.17
N PRO A 135 -11.44 11.08 -12.90
CA PRO A 135 -10.92 12.37 -12.48
C PRO A 135 -9.39 12.40 -12.61
N GLY A 136 -8.85 13.57 -12.94
CA GLY A 136 -7.40 13.80 -13.00
C GLY A 136 -6.74 13.45 -14.34
N VAL A 137 -7.45 12.82 -15.29
CA VAL A 137 -6.95 12.59 -16.65
C VAL A 137 -7.20 13.80 -17.54
N ARG A 138 -6.19 14.22 -18.29
CA ARG A 138 -6.28 15.22 -19.36
C ARG A 138 -5.89 14.61 -20.69
N VAL A 139 -6.71 14.86 -21.70
CA VAL A 139 -6.50 14.39 -23.08
C VAL A 139 -6.14 15.58 -23.96
N GLN A 140 -4.89 15.63 -24.43
CA GLN A 140 -4.37 16.69 -25.29
C GLN A 140 -4.00 16.15 -26.67
N GLU A 141 -4.24 16.95 -27.69
CA GLU A 141 -3.86 16.66 -29.07
C GLU A 141 -2.48 17.29 -29.32
N VAL A 142 -1.49 16.49 -29.66
CA VAL A 142 -0.11 16.93 -29.89
C VAL A 142 0.36 16.39 -31.24
N GLY A 143 0.15 17.21 -32.28
CA GLY A 143 0.47 16.83 -33.66
C GLY A 143 -0.33 15.59 -34.11
N PRO A 144 0.30 14.50 -34.57
CA PRO A 144 -0.39 13.29 -34.98
C PRO A 144 -0.81 12.38 -33.80
N ASN A 145 -0.45 12.73 -32.57
CA ASN A 145 -0.63 11.88 -31.38
C ASN A 145 -1.59 12.51 -30.37
N ILE A 146 -2.22 11.64 -29.57
CA ILE A 146 -3.01 12.01 -28.40
C ILE A 146 -2.17 11.72 -27.17
N VAL A 147 -1.99 12.71 -26.30
CA VAL A 147 -1.24 12.57 -25.05
C VAL A 147 -2.22 12.54 -23.88
N LEU A 148 -2.18 11.48 -23.10
CA LEU A 148 -2.86 11.42 -21.80
C LEU A 148 -1.88 11.83 -20.71
N SER A 149 -2.30 12.77 -19.88
CA SER A 149 -1.50 13.24 -18.75
C SER A 149 -2.35 13.42 -17.50
N GLY A 150 -1.70 13.39 -16.34
CA GLY A 150 -2.34 13.61 -15.04
C GLY A 150 -2.27 12.40 -14.12
N SER A 151 -2.95 12.50 -12.98
CA SER A 151 -2.89 11.49 -11.92
C SER A 151 -4.19 10.68 -11.89
N VAL A 152 -4.07 9.36 -11.95
CA VAL A 152 -5.20 8.42 -12.05
C VAL A 152 -5.23 7.54 -10.82
N HIS A 153 -6.38 7.47 -10.14
CA HIS A 153 -6.56 6.57 -9.02
C HIS A 153 -6.38 5.10 -9.46
N ARG A 154 -5.70 4.28 -8.65
CA ARG A 154 -5.43 2.86 -8.96
C ARG A 154 -6.64 2.07 -9.46
N ASP A 155 -7.81 2.27 -8.86
CA ASP A 155 -9.05 1.56 -9.22
C ASP A 155 -9.57 1.90 -10.63
N LYS A 156 -9.13 3.04 -11.19
CA LYS A 156 -9.48 3.49 -12.54
C LYS A 156 -8.35 3.25 -13.56
N ALA A 157 -7.15 2.90 -13.11
CA ALA A 157 -6.01 2.68 -13.99
C ALA A 157 -6.28 1.57 -15.04
N ALA A 158 -6.97 0.50 -14.65
CA ALA A 158 -7.35 -0.57 -15.57
C ALA A 158 -8.32 -0.08 -16.66
N ALA A 159 -9.25 0.82 -16.32
CA ALA A 159 -10.20 1.40 -17.28
C ALA A 159 -9.49 2.31 -18.28
N VAL A 160 -8.52 3.13 -17.83
CA VAL A 160 -7.69 3.96 -18.72
C VAL A 160 -6.90 3.08 -19.69
N LYS A 161 -6.24 2.02 -19.17
CA LYS A 161 -5.48 1.08 -20.00
C LYS A 161 -6.34 0.37 -21.05
N ALA A 162 -7.56 0.00 -20.69
CA ALA A 162 -8.51 -0.60 -21.62
C ALA A 162 -8.98 0.38 -22.70
N ALA A 163 -9.22 1.65 -22.34
CA ALA A 163 -9.67 2.68 -23.27
C ALA A 163 -8.66 3.01 -24.37
N ILE A 164 -7.36 2.84 -24.10
CA ILE A 164 -6.28 3.15 -25.06
C ILE A 164 -5.74 1.91 -25.79
N ALA A 165 -6.19 0.70 -25.45
CA ALA A 165 -5.59 -0.56 -25.92
C ALA A 165 -5.60 -0.72 -27.44
N ASP A 166 -6.67 -0.24 -28.10
CA ASP A 166 -6.85 -0.36 -29.55
C ASP A 166 -6.33 0.88 -30.32
N MET A 167 -5.76 1.87 -29.62
CA MET A 167 -5.32 3.13 -30.22
C MET A 167 -3.80 3.13 -30.43
N THR A 168 -3.36 3.33 -31.67
CA THR A 168 -1.93 3.30 -32.05
C THR A 168 -1.24 4.67 -32.01
N ASN A 169 -2.03 5.75 -31.90
CA ASN A 169 -1.57 7.14 -31.86
C ASN A 169 -1.72 7.77 -30.47
N VAL A 170 -1.71 6.96 -29.42
CA VAL A 170 -1.87 7.41 -28.03
C VAL A 170 -0.57 7.24 -27.25
N ILE A 171 -0.14 8.30 -26.58
CA ILE A 171 0.98 8.31 -25.65
C ILE A 171 0.43 8.49 -24.24
N ASP A 172 0.58 7.47 -23.41
CA ASP A 172 0.17 7.50 -22.01
C ASP A 172 1.32 8.00 -21.12
N THR A 173 1.15 9.18 -20.52
CA THR A 173 2.06 9.76 -19.52
C THR A 173 1.31 9.96 -18.19
N THR A 174 0.27 9.17 -17.94
CA THR A 174 -0.46 9.22 -16.67
C THR A 174 0.36 8.58 -15.55
N THR A 175 0.24 9.15 -14.35
CA THR A 175 0.81 8.58 -13.13
C THR A 175 -0.29 7.95 -12.31
N ILE A 176 -0.01 6.82 -11.67
CA ILE A 176 -0.99 6.16 -10.79
C ILE A 176 -0.88 6.77 -9.39
N ASP A 177 -1.95 7.38 -8.91
CA ASP A 177 -2.11 7.69 -7.49
C ASP A 177 -2.59 6.42 -6.78
N GLU A 178 -1.76 5.91 -5.88
CA GLU A 178 -2.12 4.78 -5.01
C GLU A 178 -3.23 5.16 -4.00
N GLY A 179 -3.63 6.43 -3.95
CA GLY A 179 -4.62 6.95 -3.02
C GLY A 179 -4.01 7.15 -1.64
N ASP A 180 -4.62 8.02 -0.83
CA ASP A 180 -4.10 8.31 0.51
C ASP A 180 -4.16 7.09 1.44
N ALA A 181 -5.09 6.17 1.18
CA ALA A 181 -5.24 4.94 1.98
C ALA A 181 -4.04 3.99 1.90
N LEU A 182 -3.30 3.94 0.78
CA LEU A 182 -2.05 3.16 0.66
C LEU A 182 -0.82 3.90 1.17
N LYS A 183 -0.90 5.23 1.35
CA LYS A 183 0.16 6.04 1.97
C LYS A 183 0.16 5.93 3.49
N LYS A 184 -0.95 5.52 4.10
CA LYS A 184 -1.06 5.35 5.55
C LYS A 184 -0.09 4.29 6.05
N THR A 185 0.68 4.66 7.06
CA THR A 185 1.46 3.68 7.82
C THR A 185 0.61 3.18 8.97
N LEU A 186 0.69 1.88 9.20
CA LEU A 186 -0.03 1.18 10.24
C LEU A 186 0.97 0.62 11.23
N HIS A 187 0.66 0.77 12.51
CA HIS A 187 1.39 0.18 13.62
C HIS A 187 0.52 -0.87 14.29
N PHE A 188 1.03 -2.09 14.41
CA PHE A 188 0.34 -3.22 15.01
C PHE A 188 0.97 -3.54 16.34
N LYS A 189 0.14 -3.53 17.39
CA LYS A 189 0.48 -4.07 18.69
C LYS A 189 -0.19 -5.44 18.84
N VAL A 190 0.63 -6.48 18.94
CA VAL A 190 0.15 -7.85 19.17
C VAL A 190 0.55 -8.26 20.58
N GLN A 191 -0.40 -8.75 21.36
CA GLN A 191 -0.18 -9.23 22.71
C GLN A 191 -0.56 -10.70 22.80
N ILE A 192 0.42 -11.52 23.08
CA ILE A 192 0.22 -12.95 23.30
C ILE A 192 0.24 -13.16 24.81
N MET A 193 -0.84 -13.74 25.31
CA MET A 193 -1.08 -13.90 26.73
C MET A 193 -1.46 -15.32 27.05
N GLU A 194 -1.01 -15.80 28.20
CA GLU A 194 -1.54 -17.00 28.84
C GLU A 194 -2.54 -16.55 29.90
N VAL A 195 -3.79 -16.97 29.75
CA VAL A 195 -4.92 -16.51 30.59
C VAL A 195 -5.51 -17.70 31.30
N THR A 196 -5.74 -17.57 32.62
CA THR A 196 -6.43 -18.60 33.40
C THR A 196 -7.90 -18.68 33.01
N ARG A 197 -8.58 -19.79 33.32
CA ARG A 197 -10.04 -19.91 33.10
C ARG A 197 -10.85 -18.84 33.85
N THR A 198 -10.36 -18.36 35.00
CA THR A 198 -10.97 -17.23 35.73
C THR A 198 -10.74 -15.93 34.95
N GLY A 199 -9.50 -15.68 34.51
CA GLY A 199 -9.15 -14.52 33.69
C GLY A 199 -9.91 -14.44 32.36
N GLN A 200 -10.20 -15.56 31.69
CA GLN A 200 -11.01 -15.57 30.46
C GLN A 200 -12.43 -15.05 30.68
N LYS A 201 -13.05 -15.45 31.80
CA LYS A 201 -14.38 -14.98 32.20
C LYS A 201 -14.36 -13.49 32.52
N ASP A 202 -13.32 -13.02 33.19
CA ASP A 202 -13.18 -11.62 33.59
C ASP A 202 -12.88 -10.69 32.39
N ILE A 203 -12.12 -11.17 31.39
CA ILE A 203 -11.92 -10.47 30.12
C ILE A 203 -13.21 -10.47 29.27
N GLY A 204 -14.12 -11.42 29.51
CA GLY A 204 -15.41 -11.54 28.84
C GLY A 204 -15.35 -12.33 27.54
N ILE A 205 -14.34 -13.19 27.39
CA ILE A 205 -14.16 -14.04 26.21
C ILE A 205 -14.87 -15.37 26.48
N ALA A 206 -16.06 -15.55 25.90
CA ALA A 206 -16.83 -16.79 26.00
C ALA A 206 -16.85 -17.51 24.65
N TRP A 207 -15.82 -18.32 24.40
CA TRP A 207 -15.65 -19.08 23.15
C TRP A 207 -16.75 -20.13 22.91
N ASP A 208 -17.36 -20.64 23.99
CA ASP A 208 -18.32 -21.75 23.97
C ASP A 208 -19.79 -21.30 23.80
N SER A 209 -20.12 -20.04 24.13
CA SER A 209 -21.52 -19.57 24.15
C SER A 209 -21.95 -18.80 22.91
N GLN A 210 -21.07 -18.58 21.92
CA GLN A 210 -21.36 -17.79 20.72
C GLN A 210 -21.71 -18.61 19.46
N PHE A 211 -21.63 -19.94 19.52
CA PHE A 211 -22.04 -20.84 18.41
C PHE A 211 -23.36 -21.58 18.66
N ALA A 212 -24.28 -20.99 19.44
CA ALA A 212 -25.67 -21.42 19.38
C ALA A 212 -26.27 -20.90 18.06
N GLY A 213 -26.33 -21.77 17.03
CA GLY A 213 -27.03 -21.48 15.78
C GLY A 213 -28.47 -21.00 16.03
N PRO A 214 -29.18 -20.49 15.01
CA PRO A 214 -30.54 -19.96 15.19
C PRO A 214 -31.46 -21.03 15.77
N GLN A 215 -31.74 -20.96 17.07
CA GLN A 215 -32.72 -21.81 17.71
C GLN A 215 -34.08 -21.16 17.39
N VAL A 216 -34.80 -21.74 16.43
CA VAL A 216 -36.21 -21.40 16.19
C VAL A 216 -36.97 -21.72 17.48
N SER A 217 -37.31 -20.67 18.24
CA SER A 217 -38.05 -20.78 19.48
C SER A 217 -39.50 -21.18 19.18
N GLY A 218 -39.79 -22.45 19.36
CA GLY A 218 -41.15 -22.96 19.48
C GLY A 218 -41.23 -23.85 20.70
N GLN A 219 -41.34 -23.24 21.89
CA GLN A 219 -42.09 -23.70 23.08
C GLN A 219 -41.70 -22.84 24.30
N GLY A 220 -42.71 -22.55 25.13
CA GLY A 220 -42.75 -21.38 26.00
C GLY A 220 -41.92 -21.44 27.26
N PHE A 221 -41.42 -20.26 27.66
CA PHE A 221 -41.06 -19.98 29.04
C PHE A 221 -41.87 -18.77 29.50
N ILE A 222 -42.92 -19.03 30.27
CA ILE A 222 -43.63 -18.01 31.05
C ILE A 222 -42.85 -17.87 32.35
N GLY A 223 -42.09 -16.78 32.47
CA GLY A 223 -41.42 -16.36 33.70
C GLY A 223 -41.63 -14.88 33.88
N SER A 224 -42.59 -14.53 34.73
CA SER A 224 -42.95 -13.16 35.10
C SER A 224 -41.81 -12.50 35.88
N GLY A 225 -41.37 -11.31 35.45
CA GLY A 225 -40.35 -10.53 36.16
C GLY A 225 -39.63 -9.51 35.30
N ALA A 226 -40.31 -8.41 34.97
CA ALA A 226 -39.66 -7.23 34.43
C ALA A 226 -38.88 -6.50 35.54
N THR A 227 -37.55 -6.50 35.45
CA THR A 227 -36.73 -5.41 35.99
C THR A 227 -35.83 -4.90 34.89
N SER A 228 -36.17 -3.71 34.43
CA SER A 228 -35.40 -2.84 33.56
C SER A 228 -33.94 -2.74 34.02
N GLY A 229 -33.02 -3.32 33.23
CA GLY A 229 -31.59 -3.19 33.38
C GLY A 229 -30.99 -3.05 31.99
N ALA A 230 -30.59 -1.83 31.65
CA ALA A 230 -30.21 -1.37 30.33
C ALA A 230 -29.24 -2.31 29.60
N ASN A 231 -29.51 -2.53 28.31
CA ASN A 231 -28.59 -3.03 27.30
C ASN A 231 -27.32 -2.14 27.27
N PHE A 232 -26.30 -2.49 28.05
CA PHE A 232 -24.99 -1.82 28.06
C PHE A 232 -24.06 -2.26 26.92
N PHE A 233 -24.56 -3.01 25.94
CA PHE A 233 -23.72 -3.68 24.94
C PHE A 233 -23.42 -2.88 23.66
N LEU A 234 -23.94 -1.67 23.49
CA LEU A 234 -23.82 -0.94 22.21
C LEU A 234 -23.05 0.39 22.22
N ALA A 235 -22.40 0.78 23.33
CA ALA A 235 -21.75 2.10 23.40
C ALA A 235 -20.40 2.15 24.15
N GLY A 236 -19.56 1.10 24.10
CA GLY A 236 -18.25 1.14 24.78
C GLY A 236 -17.23 0.04 24.48
N ILE A 237 -17.52 -0.89 23.57
CA ILE A 237 -16.75 -2.13 23.33
C ILE A 237 -15.29 -1.91 22.87
N ALA A 238 -14.95 -0.76 22.29
CA ALA A 238 -13.57 -0.46 21.92
C ALA A 238 -12.67 -0.15 23.13
N SER A 239 -13.24 0.30 24.26
CA SER A 239 -12.49 0.72 25.46
C SER A 239 -12.42 -0.34 26.57
N THR A 240 -13.24 -1.39 26.50
CA THR A 240 -13.41 -2.34 27.61
C THR A 240 -12.42 -3.49 27.60
N ILE A 241 -11.98 -3.97 26.42
CA ILE A 241 -11.09 -5.13 26.34
C ILE A 241 -9.71 -4.79 26.92
N THR A 242 -9.10 -3.69 26.50
CA THR A 242 -7.78 -3.27 27.02
C THR A 242 -7.80 -3.01 28.53
N SER A 243 -8.87 -2.41 29.06
CA SER A 243 -9.03 -2.18 30.49
C SER A 243 -9.15 -3.50 31.27
N ARG A 244 -9.93 -4.46 30.76
CA ARG A 244 -10.06 -5.80 31.37
C ARG A 244 -8.79 -6.64 31.26
N ILE A 245 -8.05 -6.52 30.16
CA ILE A 245 -6.72 -7.13 30.00
C ILE A 245 -5.79 -6.63 31.12
N ASN A 246 -5.72 -5.32 31.33
CA ASN A 246 -4.89 -4.74 32.37
C ASN A 246 -5.32 -5.21 33.78
N PHE A 247 -6.62 -5.33 34.03
CA PHE A 247 -7.14 -5.86 35.29
C PHE A 247 -6.77 -7.33 35.52
N ALA A 248 -6.92 -8.19 34.51
CA ALA A 248 -6.55 -9.59 34.57
C ALA A 248 -5.04 -9.79 34.80
N ILE A 249 -4.20 -8.94 34.20
CA ILE A 249 -2.76 -8.92 34.47
C ILE A 249 -2.47 -8.55 35.94
N ASN A 250 -3.10 -7.49 36.44
CA ASN A 250 -2.88 -7.02 37.82
C ASN A 250 -3.34 -8.03 38.89
N ASN A 251 -4.37 -8.82 38.60
CA ASN A 251 -4.86 -9.88 39.49
C ASN A 251 -4.05 -11.18 39.39
N GLY A 252 -3.11 -11.29 38.45
CA GLY A 252 -2.34 -12.52 38.21
C GLY A 252 -3.09 -13.59 37.41
N ASP A 253 -4.27 -13.26 36.86
CA ASP A 253 -5.09 -14.15 36.05
C ASP A 253 -4.67 -14.19 34.57
N ALA A 254 -3.79 -13.28 34.16
CA ALA A 254 -3.22 -13.26 32.81
C ALA A 254 -1.74 -12.89 32.84
N TYR A 255 -0.94 -13.59 32.04
CA TYR A 255 0.50 -13.36 31.91
C TYR A 255 0.87 -13.09 30.46
N ILE A 256 1.58 -11.98 30.20
CA ILE A 256 2.06 -11.66 28.84
C ILE A 256 3.27 -12.54 28.55
N LEU A 257 3.15 -13.38 27.52
CA LEU A 257 4.26 -14.19 27.02
C LEU A 257 5.12 -13.40 26.04
N ALA A 258 4.49 -12.59 25.19
CA ALA A 258 5.16 -11.80 24.19
C ALA A 258 4.30 -10.61 23.74
N ALA A 259 4.94 -9.50 23.40
CA ALA A 259 4.28 -8.31 22.87
C ALA A 259 5.03 -7.73 21.65
N PRO A 260 5.05 -8.43 20.50
CA PRO A 260 5.70 -7.91 19.30
C PRO A 260 4.92 -6.71 18.74
N GLU A 261 5.67 -5.69 18.30
CA GLU A 261 5.15 -4.49 17.66
C GLU A 261 5.80 -4.32 16.28
N LEU A 262 5.01 -4.04 15.25
CA LEU A 262 5.50 -3.85 13.88
C LEU A 262 4.79 -2.68 13.21
N SER A 263 5.50 -2.00 12.31
CA SER A 263 4.90 -0.97 11.46
C SER A 263 5.05 -1.34 9.98
N THR A 264 4.02 -1.09 9.17
CA THR A 264 4.07 -1.28 7.72
C THR A 264 3.11 -0.34 7.01
N LYS A 265 3.38 -0.04 5.74
CA LYS A 265 2.43 0.71 4.93
C LYS A 265 1.21 -0.16 4.61
N SER A 266 0.07 0.48 4.39
CA SER A 266 -1.10 -0.17 3.82
C SER A 266 -0.77 -0.83 2.47
N GLY A 267 -1.19 -2.08 2.28
CA GLY A 267 -0.82 -2.96 1.18
C GLY A 267 0.58 -3.58 1.28
N GLY A 268 1.39 -3.17 2.26
CA GLY A 268 2.72 -3.72 2.54
C GLY A 268 2.67 -5.05 3.31
N ILE A 269 3.83 -5.71 3.42
CA ILE A 269 4.01 -6.88 4.26
C ILE A 269 5.05 -6.53 5.32
N ALA A 270 4.75 -6.84 6.58
CA ALA A 270 5.69 -6.76 7.69
C ALA A 270 5.91 -8.15 8.28
N SER A 271 7.17 -8.50 8.52
CA SER A 271 7.55 -9.74 9.20
C SER A 271 8.48 -9.43 10.36
N PHE A 272 8.29 -10.16 11.46
CA PHE A 272 9.12 -10.10 12.65
C PHE A 272 9.46 -11.51 13.08
N LEU A 273 10.74 -11.74 13.37
CA LEU A 273 11.24 -12.99 13.95
C LEU A 273 12.15 -12.63 15.11
N ALA A 274 11.84 -13.13 16.30
CA ALA A 274 12.68 -13.01 17.48
C ALA A 274 12.89 -14.39 18.09
N GLY A 275 14.12 -14.90 18.01
CA GLY A 275 14.47 -16.21 18.52
C GLY A 275 15.83 -16.69 18.00
N GLY A 276 15.99 -18.01 17.89
CA GLY A 276 17.23 -18.62 17.43
C GLY A 276 16.96 -19.81 16.51
N GLU A 277 18.00 -20.53 16.14
CA GLU A 277 17.91 -21.72 15.30
C GLU A 277 18.58 -22.90 15.99
N VAL A 278 17.95 -24.08 15.91
CA VAL A 278 18.54 -25.34 16.37
C VAL A 278 19.12 -26.07 15.16
N PRO A 279 20.43 -26.38 15.14
CA PRO A 279 21.02 -27.22 14.10
C PRO A 279 20.68 -28.69 14.37
N ILE A 280 19.92 -29.31 13.48
CA ILE A 280 19.56 -30.73 13.55
C ILE A 280 20.34 -31.47 12.44
N PRO A 281 21.26 -32.39 12.79
CA PRO A 281 21.96 -33.18 11.80
C PRO A 281 20.99 -34.16 11.15
N LYS A 282 21.02 -34.22 9.82
CA LYS A 282 20.30 -35.19 9.00
C LYS A 282 21.29 -35.98 8.16
N ALA A 283 20.97 -37.24 7.90
CA ALA A 283 21.80 -38.08 7.05
C ALA A 283 21.77 -37.54 5.61
N GLY A 284 22.93 -37.11 5.12
CA GLY A 284 23.15 -36.70 3.73
C GLY A 284 23.44 -37.90 2.82
N ALA A 285 23.58 -37.63 1.52
CA ALA A 285 23.94 -38.65 0.53
C ALA A 285 25.33 -39.24 0.82
N LEU A 286 25.50 -40.53 0.49
CA LEU A 286 26.77 -41.27 0.65
C LEU A 286 27.35 -41.27 2.08
N GLY A 287 26.51 -41.10 3.11
CA GLY A 287 26.96 -41.10 4.52
C GLY A 287 27.55 -39.77 5.00
N THR A 288 27.36 -38.68 4.26
CA THR A 288 27.71 -37.33 4.72
C THR A 288 26.72 -36.85 5.79
N THR A 289 27.14 -35.93 6.66
CA THR A 289 26.23 -35.26 7.62
C THR A 289 25.81 -33.92 7.03
N ASP A 290 24.52 -33.71 6.81
CA ASP A 290 23.96 -32.42 6.46
C ASP A 290 23.30 -31.81 7.72
N VAL A 291 23.22 -30.49 7.84
CA VAL A 291 22.68 -29.81 9.02
C VAL A 291 21.47 -28.98 8.61
N GLU A 292 20.31 -29.28 9.17
CA GLU A 292 19.09 -28.49 8.99
C GLU A 292 18.88 -27.55 10.17
N TYR A 293 18.78 -26.25 9.90
CA TYR A 293 18.50 -25.24 10.91
C TYR A 293 16.98 -25.05 11.07
N LYS A 294 16.46 -25.37 12.26
CA LYS A 294 15.06 -25.14 12.61
C LYS A 294 14.92 -23.88 13.49
N PRO A 295 14.25 -22.81 13.01
CA PRO A 295 14.04 -21.62 13.82
C PRO A 295 13.01 -21.87 14.92
N TYR A 296 13.24 -21.27 16.08
CA TYR A 296 12.29 -21.18 17.18
C TYR A 296 12.22 -19.74 17.68
N GLY A 297 11.23 -19.44 18.52
CA GLY A 297 10.93 -18.10 19.01
C GLY A 297 9.60 -17.59 18.49
N ILE A 298 9.47 -16.28 18.39
CA ILE A 298 8.22 -15.59 18.01
C ILE A 298 8.35 -15.16 16.56
N ARG A 299 7.41 -15.59 15.71
CA ARG A 299 7.24 -15.17 14.32
C ARG A 299 5.91 -14.47 14.16
N LEU A 300 5.92 -13.30 13.54
CA LEU A 300 4.71 -12.53 13.25
C LEU A 300 4.78 -11.97 11.84
N ASN A 301 3.80 -12.33 11.01
CA ASN A 301 3.61 -11.77 9.67
C ASN A 301 2.27 -11.05 9.61
N ILE A 302 2.27 -9.82 9.11
CA ILE A 302 1.07 -9.00 8.97
C ILE A 302 1.05 -8.40 7.57
N LYS A 303 -0.11 -8.52 6.91
CA LYS A 303 -0.39 -7.87 5.63
C LYS A 303 -1.68 -7.07 5.75
N PRO A 304 -1.61 -5.75 5.97
CA PRO A 304 -2.79 -4.94 6.18
C PRO A 304 -3.15 -4.09 4.95
N VAL A 305 -4.41 -3.72 4.84
CA VAL A 305 -4.96 -2.80 3.85
C VAL A 305 -5.98 -1.90 4.55
N VAL A 306 -5.86 -0.59 4.31
CA VAL A 306 -6.82 0.42 4.79
C VAL A 306 -7.77 0.76 3.65
N ASP A 307 -9.06 0.81 3.95
CA ASP A 307 -10.08 1.26 3.00
C ASP A 307 -10.30 2.79 3.06
N ALA A 308 -11.27 3.30 2.30
CA ALA A 308 -11.61 4.72 2.30
C ALA A 308 -12.31 5.19 3.60
N ASN A 309 -12.78 4.28 4.45
CA ASN A 309 -13.50 4.55 5.69
C ASN A 309 -12.63 4.33 6.95
N ASP A 310 -11.31 4.24 6.78
CA ASP A 310 -10.35 3.94 7.84
C ASP A 310 -10.57 2.60 8.55
N ILE A 311 -11.19 1.65 7.85
CA ILE A 311 -11.27 0.25 8.29
C ILE A 311 -10.00 -0.46 7.84
N ILE A 312 -9.37 -1.13 8.79
CA ILE A 312 -8.09 -1.82 8.62
C ILE A 312 -8.41 -3.31 8.50
N SER A 313 -8.22 -3.85 7.31
CA SER A 313 -8.31 -5.30 7.07
C SER A 313 -6.91 -5.89 7.04
N ALA A 314 -6.63 -6.92 7.82
CA ALA A 314 -5.29 -7.48 7.92
C ALA A 314 -5.32 -9.01 8.00
N THR A 315 -4.44 -9.65 7.21
CA THR A 315 -4.07 -11.05 7.44
C THR A 315 -2.97 -11.08 8.48
N VAL A 316 -3.24 -11.70 9.62
CA VAL A 316 -2.31 -11.82 10.75
C VAL A 316 -1.94 -13.28 10.97
N GLN A 317 -0.65 -13.58 10.92
CA GLN A 317 -0.09 -14.90 11.19
C GLN A 317 0.91 -14.78 12.33
N THR A 318 0.62 -15.42 13.45
CA THR A 318 1.48 -15.44 14.64
C THR A 318 1.87 -16.88 14.94
N GLU A 319 3.15 -17.11 15.24
CA GLU A 319 3.68 -18.39 15.67
C GLU A 319 4.66 -18.18 16.82
N ILE A 320 4.59 -19.05 17.82
CA ILE A 320 5.46 -19.07 18.98
C ILE A 320 5.97 -20.50 19.12
N SER A 321 7.28 -20.66 19.00
CA SER A 321 7.97 -21.94 19.13
C SER A 321 8.95 -21.85 20.29
N GLN A 322 8.84 -22.79 21.22
CA GLN A 322 9.74 -22.92 22.37
C GLN A 322 10.42 -24.28 22.33
N LEU A 323 11.66 -24.36 22.81
CA LEU A 323 12.32 -25.65 23.01
C LEU A 323 11.63 -26.40 24.14
N ASP A 324 11.33 -27.67 23.91
CA ASP A 324 10.80 -28.59 24.91
C ASP A 324 11.82 -29.71 25.18
N PRO A 325 12.63 -29.60 26.25
CA PRO A 325 13.62 -30.62 26.61
C PRO A 325 12.98 -31.93 27.09
N SER A 326 11.70 -31.95 27.46
CA SER A 326 11.02 -33.15 27.97
C SER A 326 10.74 -34.18 26.89
N VAL A 327 10.64 -33.72 25.63
CA VAL A 327 10.54 -34.54 24.43
C VAL A 327 11.83 -34.34 23.66
N SER A 328 12.72 -35.31 23.61
CA SER A 328 13.98 -35.19 22.86
C SER A 328 14.31 -36.45 22.08
N TYR A 329 15.05 -36.29 20.99
CA TYR A 329 15.56 -37.38 20.16
C TYR A 329 17.01 -37.11 19.76
N GLY A 330 17.90 -38.06 19.99
CA GLY A 330 19.31 -37.93 19.60
C GLY A 330 20.06 -36.76 20.26
N GLY A 331 19.60 -36.29 21.42
CA GLY A 331 20.15 -35.11 22.11
C GLY A 331 19.56 -33.76 21.68
N PHE A 332 18.63 -33.75 20.71
CA PHE A 332 17.94 -32.53 20.26
C PHE A 332 16.58 -32.40 20.96
N PRO A 333 16.27 -31.24 21.56
CA PRO A 333 14.96 -31.01 22.16
C PRO A 333 13.89 -30.89 21.06
N GLY A 334 12.67 -31.28 21.41
CA GLY A 334 11.49 -31.04 20.60
C GLY A 334 11.09 -29.56 20.62
N PHE A 335 10.04 -29.24 19.86
CA PHE A 335 9.48 -27.89 19.81
C PHE A 335 8.03 -27.91 20.26
N LEU A 336 7.71 -26.99 21.16
CA LEU A 336 6.34 -26.65 21.51
C LEU A 336 5.92 -25.42 20.69
N THR A 337 5.16 -25.67 19.62
CA THR A 337 4.69 -24.62 18.71
C THR A 337 3.24 -24.28 18.97
N ARG A 338 2.93 -22.99 19.03
CA ARG A 338 1.57 -22.44 19.08
C ARG A 338 1.43 -21.43 17.96
N SER A 339 0.42 -21.60 17.11
CA SER A 339 0.20 -20.72 15.96
C SER A 339 -1.26 -20.31 15.82
N ALA A 340 -1.48 -19.15 15.22
CA ALA A 340 -2.78 -18.65 14.84
C ALA A 340 -2.67 -17.89 13.51
N SER A 341 -3.67 -18.06 12.65
CA SER A 341 -3.81 -17.33 11.39
C SER A 341 -5.25 -16.85 11.30
N SER A 342 -5.44 -15.54 11.12
CA SER A 342 -6.77 -14.94 11.05
C SER A 342 -6.76 -13.73 10.12
N ASP A 343 -7.85 -13.56 9.38
CA ASP A 343 -8.15 -12.34 8.66
C ASP A 343 -9.11 -11.50 9.51
N ILE A 344 -8.64 -10.32 9.90
CA ILE A 344 -9.36 -9.42 10.80
C ILE A 344 -9.74 -8.13 10.09
N SER A 345 -10.85 -7.52 10.51
CA SER A 345 -11.28 -6.21 10.05
C SER A 345 -11.75 -5.39 11.23
N LEU A 346 -11.11 -4.25 11.47
CA LEU A 346 -11.38 -3.41 12.62
C LEU A 346 -10.94 -1.96 12.39
N ARG A 347 -11.39 -1.04 13.25
CA ARG A 347 -10.97 0.37 13.19
C ARG A 347 -9.64 0.57 13.91
N ALA A 348 -8.98 1.68 13.61
CA ALA A 348 -7.77 2.09 14.32
C ALA A 348 -8.03 2.22 15.83
N GLY A 349 -7.19 1.60 16.65
CA GLY A 349 -7.27 1.60 18.11
C GLY A 349 -8.16 0.52 18.72
N GLU A 350 -8.95 -0.21 17.93
CA GLU A 350 -9.75 -1.32 18.43
C GLU A 350 -8.87 -2.56 18.67
N THR A 351 -9.20 -3.35 19.69
CA THR A 351 -8.49 -4.60 20.00
C THR A 351 -9.41 -5.79 19.75
N ILE A 352 -8.91 -6.81 19.03
CA ILE A 352 -9.60 -8.08 18.81
C ILE A 352 -8.76 -9.25 19.31
N ALA A 353 -9.41 -10.29 19.86
CA ALA A 353 -8.79 -11.57 20.15
C ALA A 353 -8.91 -12.49 18.92
N ILE A 354 -7.78 -12.95 18.37
CA ILE A 354 -7.74 -13.75 17.14
C ILE A 354 -7.62 -15.26 17.38
N SER A 355 -7.30 -15.67 18.60
CA SER A 355 -7.17 -17.07 19.00
C SER A 355 -7.43 -17.22 20.49
N GLY A 356 -8.07 -18.33 20.85
CA GLY A 356 -8.24 -18.82 22.20
C GLY A 356 -8.61 -20.30 22.15
N LEU A 357 -7.83 -21.14 22.81
CA LEU A 357 -8.17 -22.54 23.06
C LEU A 357 -8.80 -22.62 24.44
N VAL A 358 -9.81 -23.46 24.65
CA VAL A 358 -10.28 -23.81 26.00
C VAL A 358 -9.85 -25.25 26.25
N SER A 359 -8.74 -25.42 26.95
CA SER A 359 -8.25 -26.74 27.36
C SER A 359 -8.51 -26.96 28.85
N ALA A 360 -8.92 -28.18 29.21
CA ALA A 360 -9.18 -28.57 30.60
C ALA A 360 -8.51 -29.91 30.85
N ASP A 361 -7.26 -29.86 31.30
CA ASP A 361 -6.54 -31.05 31.72
C ASP A 361 -6.68 -31.19 33.24
N ALA A 362 -7.62 -32.06 33.67
CA ALA A 362 -7.79 -32.44 35.06
C ALA A 362 -7.20 -33.84 35.30
N LEU A 363 -6.04 -33.89 35.96
CA LEU A 363 -5.42 -35.14 36.37
C LEU A 363 -5.64 -35.36 37.87
N ASN A 364 -6.44 -36.36 38.19
CA ASN A 364 -6.65 -36.83 39.56
C ASN A 364 -5.70 -38.00 39.83
N ALA A 365 -4.59 -37.73 40.54
CA ALA A 365 -3.69 -38.78 40.99
C ALA A 365 -3.85 -38.97 42.50
N SER A 366 -4.44 -40.10 42.90
CA SER A 366 -4.56 -40.53 44.29
C SER A 366 -3.56 -41.65 44.55
N SER A 367 -2.61 -41.42 45.46
CA SER A 367 -1.70 -42.45 45.97
C SER A 367 -2.08 -42.77 47.41
N GLY A 368 -2.29 -44.05 47.76
CA GLY A 368 -2.71 -44.41 49.12
C GLY A 368 -2.42 -45.87 49.44
N MET A 369 -2.36 -46.18 50.74
CA MET A 369 -2.09 -47.54 51.19
C MET A 369 -3.30 -48.46 50.85
N PRO A 370 -3.08 -49.62 50.23
CA PRO A 370 -4.16 -50.55 49.91
C PRO A 370 -4.94 -50.93 51.18
N TYR A 371 -6.27 -51.07 51.05
CA TYR A 371 -7.27 -51.28 52.12
C TYR A 371 -7.53 -50.08 53.04
N LEU A 372 -6.51 -49.47 53.65
CA LEU A 372 -6.70 -48.37 54.61
C LEU A 372 -7.26 -47.09 53.95
N ALA A 373 -6.86 -46.81 52.71
CA ALA A 373 -7.34 -45.65 51.94
C ALA A 373 -8.84 -45.70 51.58
N ARG A 374 -9.52 -46.85 51.74
CA ARG A 374 -10.94 -47.05 51.38
C ARG A 374 -11.91 -46.93 52.56
N LEU A 375 -11.41 -46.81 53.78
CA LEU A 375 -12.26 -46.73 54.97
C LEU A 375 -13.01 -45.39 55.01
N PRO A 376 -14.33 -45.39 55.30
CA PRO A 376 -15.06 -44.14 55.51
C PRO A 376 -14.46 -43.38 56.70
N ILE A 377 -14.46 -42.05 56.62
CA ILE A 377 -13.96 -41.12 57.66
C ILE A 377 -12.43 -41.09 57.81
N ILE A 378 -11.77 -42.24 58.04
CA ILE A 378 -10.32 -42.29 58.31
C ILE A 378 -9.45 -42.51 57.07
N GLY A 379 -10.00 -42.96 55.94
CA GLY A 379 -9.24 -43.24 54.73
C GLY A 379 -8.51 -42.03 54.14
N GLN A 380 -8.97 -40.81 54.45
CA GLN A 380 -8.34 -39.56 54.00
C GLN A 380 -6.96 -39.30 54.64
N LEU A 381 -6.69 -39.89 55.82
CA LEU A 381 -5.35 -39.81 56.46
C LEU A 381 -4.33 -40.77 55.83
N PHE A 382 -4.80 -41.78 55.10
CA PHE A 382 -3.98 -42.85 54.50
C PHE A 382 -3.92 -42.78 52.97
N ARG A 383 -4.44 -41.70 52.39
CA ARG A 383 -4.32 -41.38 50.96
C ARG A 383 -3.82 -39.94 50.79
N SER A 384 -2.99 -39.73 49.79
CA SER A 384 -2.55 -38.43 49.32
C SER A 384 -3.23 -38.18 47.98
N ASP A 385 -4.22 -37.31 47.98
CA ASP A 385 -4.85 -36.81 46.75
C ASP A 385 -3.99 -35.66 46.22
N SER A 386 -3.40 -35.83 45.03
CA SER A 386 -2.78 -34.73 44.29
C SER A 386 -3.69 -34.33 43.14
N PHE A 387 -4.28 -33.15 43.25
CA PHE A 387 -5.06 -32.53 42.19
C PHE A 387 -4.15 -31.61 41.38
N ARG A 388 -3.91 -31.94 40.11
CA ARG A 388 -3.23 -31.05 39.17
C ARG A 388 -4.20 -30.69 38.06
N ALA A 389 -4.70 -29.45 38.09
CA ALA A 389 -5.45 -28.86 37.00
C ALA A 389 -4.59 -27.83 36.29
N LYS A 390 -4.32 -28.04 34.99
CA LYS A 390 -3.65 -27.05 34.15
C LYS A 390 -4.74 -26.28 33.40
N ASN A 391 -5.02 -25.05 33.85
CA ASN A 391 -6.14 -24.23 33.39
C ASN A 391 -5.65 -22.91 32.79
N SER A 392 -4.71 -22.97 31.85
CA SER A 392 -4.15 -21.79 31.23
C SER A 392 -4.18 -21.92 29.70
N ASP A 393 -4.74 -20.90 29.08
CA ASP A 393 -5.06 -20.90 27.67
C ASP A 393 -4.37 -19.73 26.97
N LEU A 394 -3.84 -19.96 25.78
CA LEU A 394 -3.20 -18.93 24.99
C LEU A 394 -4.26 -18.05 24.31
N VAL A 395 -4.20 -16.74 24.56
CA VAL A 395 -5.02 -15.74 23.88
C VAL A 395 -4.12 -14.74 23.17
N ILE A 396 -4.42 -14.46 21.91
CA ILE A 396 -3.65 -13.51 21.09
C ILE A 396 -4.55 -12.32 20.75
N PHE A 397 -4.14 -11.14 21.19
CA PHE A 397 -4.80 -9.87 20.92
C PHE A 397 -4.05 -9.08 19.86
N VAL A 398 -4.79 -8.42 18.98
CA VAL A 398 -4.24 -7.56 17.93
C VAL A 398 -4.91 -6.20 18.00
N THR A 399 -4.10 -5.15 17.99
CA THR A 399 -4.55 -3.74 17.98
C THR A 399 -3.80 -2.98 16.88
N PRO A 400 -4.45 -2.64 15.76
CA PRO A 400 -3.88 -1.80 14.72
C PRO A 400 -4.10 -0.32 15.07
N LEU A 401 -3.11 0.49 14.74
CA LEU A 401 -3.11 1.94 14.91
C LEU A 401 -2.68 2.54 13.58
N ILE A 402 -3.30 3.63 13.15
CA ILE A 402 -2.78 4.42 12.02
C ILE A 402 -1.72 5.34 12.59
N SER A 403 -0.50 5.24 12.10
CA SER A 403 0.61 6.10 12.50
C SER A 403 1.08 6.91 11.31
N ASP A 404 1.01 8.23 11.42
CA ASP A 404 1.75 9.11 10.52
C ASP A 404 3.19 9.26 11.02
N PRO A 405 4.19 9.46 10.14
CA PRO A 405 5.56 9.72 10.58
C PRO A 405 5.69 10.92 11.54
N SER A 406 4.80 11.91 11.43
CA SER A 406 4.68 13.07 12.33
C SER A 406 3.67 12.88 13.47
N SER A 407 3.10 11.70 13.63
CA SER A 407 2.10 11.40 14.68
C SER A 407 2.75 11.40 16.07
N GLU A 408 1.99 11.85 17.06
CA GLU A 408 2.35 11.77 18.48
C GLU A 408 2.73 10.33 18.90
N THR A 409 2.09 9.31 18.32
CA THR A 409 2.40 7.90 18.61
C THR A 409 3.82 7.53 18.17
N ASN A 410 4.25 7.95 16.98
CA ASN A 410 5.61 7.71 16.51
C ASN A 410 6.64 8.48 17.36
N ALA A 411 6.32 9.72 17.73
CA ALA A 411 7.13 10.50 18.65
C ALA A 411 7.28 9.82 20.02
N ALA A 412 6.20 9.23 20.56
CA ALA A 412 6.22 8.49 21.81
C ALA A 412 7.04 7.18 21.72
N LEU A 413 6.97 6.45 20.60
CA LEU A 413 7.79 5.26 20.37
C LEU A 413 9.28 5.61 20.31
N LEU A 414 9.65 6.66 19.58
CA LEU A 414 11.01 7.18 19.52
C LEU A 414 11.48 7.64 20.90
N ALA A 415 10.63 8.37 21.65
CA ALA A 415 10.94 8.79 23.01
C ALA A 415 11.22 7.60 23.93
N ARG A 416 10.38 6.55 23.89
CA ARG A 416 10.60 5.31 24.66
C ARG A 416 11.91 4.62 24.26
N ALA A 417 12.23 4.54 22.97
CA ALA A 417 13.50 3.97 22.51
C ALA A 417 14.71 4.77 23.03
N HIS A 418 14.65 6.10 22.97
CA HIS A 418 15.68 6.98 23.52
C HIS A 418 15.80 6.86 25.04
N GLU A 419 14.69 6.77 25.77
CA GLU A 419 14.70 6.52 27.21
C GLU A 419 15.34 5.18 27.55
N GLY A 420 14.99 4.11 26.81
CA GLY A 420 15.60 2.79 26.97
C GLY A 420 17.11 2.84 26.76
N ALA A 421 17.56 3.53 25.71
CA ALA A 421 18.99 3.73 25.43
C ALA A 421 19.70 4.52 26.53
N ARG A 422 19.05 5.57 27.08
CA ARG A 422 19.60 6.35 28.20
C ARG A 422 19.73 5.51 29.47
N ARG A 423 18.66 4.81 29.87
CA ARG A 423 18.68 3.91 31.05
C ARG A 423 19.78 2.86 30.93
N TYR A 424 19.93 2.28 29.74
CA TYR A 424 21.01 1.34 29.47
C TYR A 424 22.39 2.01 29.63
N ALA A 425 22.57 3.19 29.03
CA ALA A 425 23.84 3.92 29.11
C ALA A 425 24.19 4.32 30.57
N ASP A 426 23.19 4.67 31.38
CA ASP A 426 23.37 5.00 32.79
C ASP A 426 23.75 3.76 33.62
N GLN A 427 23.18 2.59 33.30
CA GLN A 427 23.39 1.35 34.06
C GLN A 427 24.65 0.57 33.63
N TYR A 428 25.00 0.60 32.34
CA TYR A 428 26.06 -0.24 31.76
C TYR A 428 27.15 0.57 31.03
N GLY A 429 27.05 1.90 31.02
CA GLY A 429 27.92 2.78 30.26
C GLY A 429 27.50 2.88 28.78
N ALA A 430 28.04 3.86 28.07
CA ALA A 430 27.69 4.17 26.67
C ALA A 430 28.14 3.13 25.62
N ARG A 431 28.47 1.90 26.03
CA ARG A 431 28.88 0.83 25.11
C ARG A 431 27.67 0.16 24.51
N SER A 432 27.65 -0.07 23.21
CA SER A 432 26.55 -0.80 22.57
C SER A 432 26.41 -2.21 23.19
N PRO A 433 25.21 -2.64 23.61
CA PRO A 433 24.98 -4.02 24.04
C PRO A 433 25.23 -5.04 22.92
N LEU A 434 25.29 -4.59 21.67
CA LEU A 434 25.57 -5.41 20.48
C LEU A 434 27.06 -5.42 20.12
N ALA A 435 27.92 -4.72 20.87
CA ALA A 435 29.35 -4.80 20.64
C ALA A 435 29.85 -6.21 21.01
N PRO A 436 30.61 -6.90 20.14
CA PRO A 436 31.17 -8.19 20.49
C PRO A 436 32.05 -8.05 21.75
N PRO A 437 32.03 -9.04 22.65
CA PRO A 437 32.84 -8.98 23.86
C PRO A 437 34.31 -8.83 23.45
N VAL A 438 34.96 -7.78 23.95
CA VAL A 438 36.42 -7.63 23.81
C VAL A 438 37.03 -8.72 24.67
N ILE A 439 37.46 -9.82 24.05
CA ILE A 439 38.26 -10.84 24.72
C ILE A 439 39.56 -10.14 25.11
N PRO A 440 39.92 -10.05 26.40
CA PRO A 440 41.21 -9.53 26.79
C PRO A 440 42.26 -10.45 26.17
N VAL A 441 43.03 -9.94 25.21
CA VAL A 441 44.22 -10.65 24.74
C VAL A 441 45.15 -10.68 25.95
N ALA A 442 45.36 -11.86 26.53
CA ALA A 442 46.34 -12.03 27.60
C ALA A 442 47.68 -11.46 27.10
N PRO A 443 48.41 -10.67 27.92
CA PRO A 443 49.69 -10.15 27.51
C PRO A 443 50.57 -11.34 27.11
N VAL A 444 51.03 -11.35 25.86
CA VAL A 444 52.03 -12.33 25.40
C VAL A 444 53.22 -12.18 26.33
N SER A 445 53.52 -13.22 27.13
CA SER A 445 54.67 -13.19 28.03
C SER A 445 55.93 -13.06 27.18
N THR A 446 56.70 -12.00 27.38
CA THR A 446 58.02 -11.82 26.76
C THR A 446 59.12 -12.59 27.51
N ASP A 447 58.74 -13.47 28.44
CA ASP A 447 59.69 -14.31 29.18
C ASP A 447 60.10 -15.53 28.31
N PRO A 448 61.37 -15.63 27.88
CA PRO A 448 61.83 -16.76 27.08
C PRO A 448 61.74 -18.11 27.81
N ALA A 449 61.54 -18.14 29.13
CA ALA A 449 61.35 -19.38 29.90
C ALA A 449 59.91 -19.93 29.82
N ALA A 450 58.91 -19.09 29.50
CA ALA A 450 57.50 -19.51 29.46
C ALA A 450 57.09 -20.19 28.13
N LEU A 451 57.92 -20.11 27.08
CA LEU A 451 57.65 -20.67 25.77
C LEU A 451 57.93 -22.18 25.64
N GLN A 452 58.52 -22.82 26.66
CA GLN A 452 58.87 -24.25 26.59
C GLN A 452 57.74 -25.21 26.98
N ASN A 453 56.65 -24.72 27.59
CA ASN A 453 55.60 -25.58 28.16
C ASN A 453 54.17 -25.22 27.69
N THR A 454 54.00 -24.75 26.45
CA THR A 454 52.64 -24.60 25.90
C THR A 454 52.25 -25.88 25.16
N PRO A 455 51.22 -26.63 25.59
CA PRO A 455 50.74 -27.78 24.83
C PRO A 455 50.10 -27.28 23.52
N LEU A 456 50.57 -27.81 22.40
CA LEU A 456 49.95 -27.59 21.09
C LEU A 456 48.56 -28.23 21.09
N TYR A 457 47.51 -27.40 21.08
CA TYR A 457 46.17 -27.86 20.78
C TYR A 457 46.11 -28.36 19.32
N PRO A 458 45.49 -29.53 19.05
CA PRO A 458 45.23 -29.95 17.67
C PRO A 458 44.11 -29.10 17.08
N VAL A 459 44.36 -28.57 15.89
CA VAL A 459 43.36 -27.91 15.05
C VAL A 459 42.52 -29.01 14.39
N HIS A 460 41.21 -29.00 14.63
CA HIS A 460 40.22 -29.74 13.84
C HIS A 460 39.25 -28.75 13.19
#